data_AF-A0A8J7LKR4-F1
#
_entry.id   AF-A0A8J7LKR4-F1
#
_cell.length_a   1.000
_cell.length_b   1.000
_cell.length_c   1.000
_cell.angle_alpha   90.00
_cell.angle_beta   90.00
_cell.angle_gamma   90.00
#
_symmetry.space_group_name_H-M   'P 1'
#
loop_
_entity.id
_entity.type
_entity.pdbx_description
1 polymer ?
#
loop_
_entity_poly.entity_id
_entity_poly.type
_entity_poly.pdbx_seq_one_letter_code
_entity_poly.pdbx_strand_id
1 'polypeptide(L)' 'MRKLERACPPGRDAIDVSTTVAKLEEIGIRVHCLALGGVDLTSSAGKMTMNVINAVAQFERDLLLERTQSGLARAKAEG' A
#
# COMPACT_ATOMS: atom_id res chain seq x y z
N MET A 1 28.55 -6.45 -5.02
CA MET A 1 27.64 -6.97 -3.98
C MET A 1 26.42 -6.05 -3.92
N ARG A 2 25.32 -6.46 -4.55
CA ARG A 2 24.10 -5.64 -4.71
C ARG A 2 23.32 -5.68 -3.40
N LYS A 3 23.01 -4.51 -2.84
CA LYS A 3 22.14 -4.37 -1.67
C LYS A 3 20.79 -4.98 -2.01
N LEU A 4 20.53 -6.13 -1.41
CA LEU A 4 19.23 -6.77 -1.36
C LEU A 4 18.40 -6.02 -0.33
N GLU A 5 17.99 -4.80 -0.65
CA GLU A 5 16.86 -4.16 0.05
C GLU A 5 15.69 -5.11 -0.16
N ARG A 6 15.21 -5.71 0.93
CA ARG A 6 14.03 -6.56 0.96
C ARG A 6 12.83 -5.71 0.58
N ALA A 7 12.62 -5.52 -0.72
CA ALA A 7 11.35 -5.11 -1.26
C ALA A 7 10.33 -6.16 -0.79
N CYS A 8 9.25 -5.69 -0.18
CA CYS A 8 8.05 -6.47 0.08
C CYS A 8 7.74 -7.30 -1.20
N PRO A 9 7.46 -8.61 -1.09
CA PRO A 9 7.21 -9.44 -2.27
C PRO A 9 6.18 -8.76 -3.19
N PRO A 10 6.43 -8.69 -4.51
CA PRO A 10 5.56 -8.00 -5.46
C PRO A 10 4.19 -8.68 -5.42
N GLY A 11 3.20 -8.00 -4.86
CA GLY A 11 1.91 -8.63 -4.53
C GLY A 11 1.21 -8.10 -3.27
N ARG A 12 1.89 -7.35 -2.39
CA ARG A 12 1.36 -6.98 -1.06
C ARG A 12 1.50 -5.51 -0.72
N ASP A 13 1.30 -4.65 -1.70
CA ASP A 13 1.28 -3.21 -1.49
C ASP A 13 -0.14 -2.68 -1.65
N ALA A 14 -0.52 -1.68 -0.84
CA ALA A 14 -1.85 -1.07 -0.93
C ALA A 14 -2.17 -0.56 -2.36
N ILE A 15 -1.15 -0.12 -3.11
CA ILE A 15 -1.24 0.26 -4.52
C ILE A 15 -1.59 -0.95 -5.40
N ASP A 16 -0.99 -2.09 -5.14
CA ASP A 16 -1.23 -3.32 -5.90
C ASP A 16 -2.65 -3.86 -5.67
N VAL A 17 -3.15 -3.75 -4.44
CA VAL A 17 -4.56 -4.09 -4.12
C VAL A 17 -5.51 -3.16 -4.89
N SER A 18 -5.25 -1.85 -4.91
CA SER A 18 -6.10 -0.92 -5.67
C SER A 18 -6.08 -1.18 -7.18
N THR A 19 -4.91 -1.56 -7.73
CA THR A 19 -4.74 -1.90 -9.15
C THR A 19 -5.44 -3.22 -9.50
N THR A 20 -5.39 -4.20 -8.61
CA THR A 20 -6.08 -5.48 -8.76
C THR A 20 -7.59 -5.31 -8.72
N VAL A 21 -8.11 -4.48 -7.81
CA VAL A 21 -9.55 -4.16 -7.75
C VAL A 21 -10.00 -3.44 -9.01
N ALA A 22 -9.22 -2.49 -9.55
CA ALA A 22 -9.54 -1.82 -10.80
C ALA A 22 -9.60 -2.79 -12.00
N LYS A 23 -8.65 -3.73 -12.10
CA LYS A 23 -8.66 -4.78 -13.14
C LYS A 23 -9.86 -5.71 -13.00
N LEU A 24 -10.25 -6.07 -11.78
CA LEU A 24 -11.43 -6.91 -11.54
C LEU A 24 -12.72 -6.17 -11.91
N GLU A 25 -12.77 -4.86 -11.68
CA GLU A 25 -13.89 -4.01 -12.09
C GLU A 25 -14.03 -3.94 -13.62
N GLU A 26 -12.93 -3.82 -14.37
CA GLU A 26 -12.97 -3.86 -15.84
C GLU A 26 -13.54 -5.18 -16.40
N ILE A 27 -13.38 -6.28 -15.65
CA ILE A 27 -13.92 -7.60 -15.99
C ILE A 27 -15.40 -7.74 -15.54
N GLY A 28 -15.95 -6.73 -14.86
CA GLY A 28 -17.32 -6.72 -14.35
C GLY A 28 -17.51 -7.47 -13.03
N ILE A 29 -16.43 -7.72 -12.29
CA ILE A 29 -16.47 -8.45 -11.01
C ILE A 29 -16.63 -7.45 -9.87
N ARG A 30 -17.67 -7.64 -9.05
CA ARG A 30 -17.87 -6.87 -7.82
C ARG A 30 -17.02 -7.41 -6.68
N VAL A 31 -16.17 -6.56 -6.12
CA VAL A 31 -15.30 -6.89 -4.99
C VAL A 31 -15.93 -6.39 -3.70
N HIS A 32 -16.38 -7.33 -2.86
CA HIS A 32 -16.94 -7.01 -1.55
C HIS A 32 -15.88 -7.21 -0.46
N CYS A 33 -15.64 -6.17 0.33
CA CYS A 33 -14.70 -6.24 1.45
C CYS A 33 -15.44 -6.59 2.74
N LEU A 34 -15.31 -7.84 3.19
CA LEU A 34 -15.93 -8.32 4.44
C LEU A 34 -15.39 -7.59 5.68
N ALA A 35 -14.11 -7.22 5.68
CA ALA A 35 -13.46 -6.56 6.80
C ALA A 35 -13.97 -5.13 7.05
N LEU A 36 -14.51 -4.47 6.02
CA LEU A 36 -15.09 -3.12 6.11
C LEU A 36 -16.62 -3.15 6.35
N GLY A 37 -17.17 -4.28 6.79
CA GLY A 37 -18.62 -4.43 7.02
C GLY A 37 -19.41 -4.73 5.75
N GLY A 38 -18.77 -5.35 4.74
CA GLY A 38 -19.43 -5.73 3.49
C GLY A 38 -19.50 -4.62 2.44
N VAL A 39 -18.66 -3.59 2.57
CA VAL A 39 -18.59 -2.49 1.60
C VAL A 39 -18.21 -3.03 0.23
N ASP A 40 -19.01 -2.64 -0.77
CA ASP A 40 -18.72 -2.89 -2.18
C ASP A 40 -17.65 -1.91 -2.67
N LEU A 41 -16.47 -2.42 -2.98
CA LEU A 41 -15.32 -1.64 -3.45
C LEU A 41 -15.50 -1.14 -4.89
N THR A 42 -16.49 -1.65 -5.63
CA THR A 42 -16.84 -1.14 -6.98
C THR A 42 -17.80 0.05 -6.93
N SER A 43 -18.44 0.30 -5.79
CA SER A 43 -19.27 1.49 -5.61
C SER A 43 -18.43 2.77 -5.52
N SER A 44 -19.01 3.93 -5.89
CA SER A 44 -18.33 5.23 -5.79
C SER A 44 -17.83 5.51 -4.37
N ALA A 45 -18.60 5.13 -3.35
CA ALA A 45 -18.21 5.24 -1.95
C ALA A 45 -17.06 4.28 -1.60
N GLY A 46 -17.13 3.02 -2.03
CA GLY A 46 -16.07 2.04 -1.82
C GLY A 46 -14.74 2.42 -2.46
N LYS A 47 -14.75 2.96 -3.68
CA LYS A 47 -13.56 3.50 -4.35
C LYS A 47 -12.93 4.65 -3.57
N MET A 48 -13.75 5.57 -3.06
CA MET A 48 -13.26 6.67 -2.24
C MET A 48 -12.60 6.15 -0.96
N THR A 49 -13.25 5.23 -0.25
CA THR A 49 -12.68 4.61 0.96
C THR A 49 -11.37 3.88 0.66
N MET A 50 -11.31 3.14 -0.45
CA MET A 50 -10.10 2.44 -0.89
C MET A 50 -8.94 3.42 -1.14
N ASN A 51 -9.21 4.55 -1.81
CA ASN A 51 -8.21 5.57 -2.08
C ASN A 51 -7.69 6.23 -0.80
N VAL A 52 -8.56 6.51 0.17
CA VAL A 52 -8.15 7.05 1.48
C VAL A 52 -7.23 6.06 2.20
N ILE A 53 -7.61 4.79 2.27
CA ILE A 53 -6.79 3.75 2.91
C ILE A 53 -5.44 3.61 2.20
N ASN A 54 -5.43 3.66 0.87
CA ASN A 54 -4.21 3.57 0.08
C ASN A 54 -3.28 4.77 0.34
N ALA A 55 -3.83 5.99 0.41
CA ALA A 55 -3.08 7.19 0.73
C ALA A 55 -2.46 7.13 2.14
N VAL A 56 -3.21 6.66 3.14
CA VAL A 56 -2.70 6.46 4.50
C VAL A 56 -1.58 5.40 4.52
N ALA A 57 -1.77 4.28 3.83
CA ALA A 57 -0.77 3.22 3.74
C ALA A 57 0.51 3.64 2.98
N GLN A 58 0.43 4.61 2.07
CA GLN A 58 1.61 5.23 1.45
C GLN A 58 2.32 6.16 2.43
N PHE A 59 1.56 7.03 3.11
CA PHE A 59 2.11 7.94 4.11
C PHE A 59 2.88 7.21 5.23
N GLU A 60 2.33 6.11 5.76
CA GLU A 60 3.02 5.32 6.78
C GLU A 60 4.33 4.71 6.27
N ARG A 61 4.36 4.29 5.00
CA ARG A 61 5.59 3.78 4.37
C ARG A 61 6.63 4.86 4.20
N ASP A 62 6.23 6.04 3.74
CA ASP A 62 7.14 7.17 3.58
C ASP A 62 7.75 7.57 4.95
N LEU A 63 6.94 7.61 6.00
CA LEU A 63 7.41 7.88 7.36
C LEU A 63 8.39 6.80 7.87
N LEU A 64 8.14 5.52 7.57
CA LEU A 64 9.07 4.44 7.90
C LEU A 64 10.40 4.59 7.15
N LEU A 65 10.36 4.95 5.86
CA LEU A 65 11.55 5.21 5.06
C LEU A 65 12.37 6.36 5.65
N GLU A 66 11.75 7.49 5.98
CA GLU A 66 12.44 8.64 6.61
C GLU A 66 13.17 8.27 7.90
N ARG A 67 12.51 7.46 8.75
CA ARG A 67 13.12 6.97 10.01
C ARG A 67 14.31 6.06 9.76
N THR A 68 14.21 5.14 8.81
CA THR A 68 15.33 4.24 8.46
C THR A 68 16.52 5.01 7.89
N GLN A 69 16.28 6.01 7.04
CA GLN A 69 17.34 6.86 6.49
C GLN A 69 18.04 7.67 7.58
N SER A 70 17.28 8.25 8.51
CA SER A 70 17.82 8.99 9.66
C SER A 70 18.67 8.09 10.57
N GLY A 71 18.21 6.87 10.83
CA GLY A 71 18.98 5.87 11.60
C GLY A 71 20.26 5.43 10.89
N LEU A 72 20.21 5.21 9.57
CA LEU A 72 21.38 4.91 8.74
C LEU A 72 22.38 6.07 8.70
N ALA A 73 21.91 7.31 8.62
CA ALA A 73 22.76 8.50 8.64
C ALA A 73 23.51 8.62 9.97
N ARG A 74 22.80 8.38 11.09
CA ARG A 74 23.42 8.40 12.42
C ARG A 74 24.41 7.25 12.62
N ALA A 75 24.06 6.03 12.20
CA ALA A 75 24.96 4.87 12.29
C ALA A 75 26.23 5.05 11.42
N LYS A 76 26.15 5.80 10.31
CA LYS A 76 27.32 6.18 9.51
C LYS A 76 28.17 7.31 10.12
N ALA A 77 27.62 8.08 11.04
CA ALA A 77 28.33 9.18 11.70
C ALA A 77 28.97 8.73 13.03
N GLU A 78 28.41 7.70 13.68
CA GLU A 78 28.93 7.09 14.92
C GLU A 78 29.97 5.98 14.67
N GLY A 79 30.30 5.67 13.41
CA GLY A 79 31.40 4.78 13.01
C GLY A 79 32.37 5.49 12.08
#